data_AF-A0A9W7HI56-F1
#
_entry.id   AF-A0A9W7HI56-F1
#
_cell.length_a   1.000
_cell.length_b   1.000
_cell.length_c   1.000
_cell.angle_alpha   90.00
_cell.angle_beta   90.00
_cell.angle_gamma   90.00
#
_symmetry.space_group_name_H-M   'P 1'
#
loop_
_entity.id
_entity.type
_entity.pdbx_description
1 polymer ?
#
loop_
_entity_poly.entity_id
_entity_poly.type
_entity_poly.pdbx_seq_one_letter_code
_entity_poly.pdbx_strand_id
1 'polypeptide(L)'
;MNLKTIKYITTSAFDKAVIKDITVAVAIVATERIVTLEEKDTLITGYAVEVLECSKRVNSEDAKVVSTELLDEVLPTVFYVMQNCEMDAAFSVVQFLSGYVATMKTLSPLQENKMLHISLILEVIFTQICYDPMYRNNLDILDKSGVEEENMMSEFRKDLFVLLRNVGRVAPEVTRIFIRNSLASAITSSSDKNVEEIEAALSLLYALGESMNDEAMKVGNGLLSELVTNLLSTRFPCHSNRVVTLVYLETIARYMKFNQENVQYIPLVLAAFLDERGIHHPNIYVSHRASYLFMRVVKLLKSKLVHFIETILQSLQDVVARFTSMSFVSKEPTGYEDGAHIFEAIGLLIGMEDVPLEKQSDYLSSLLTPLCQQVEATLLNSKVLNPEESTVQIANIQQIIVAINALSKGFSERLVTSSRPALVLAMIPKLMTSKF
;
A
#
# COMPACT_ATOMS: atom_id res chain seq x y z
N MET A 1 -35.42 -3.76 21.82
CA MET A 1 -36.56 -3.55 20.91
C MET A 1 -37.85 -3.26 21.69
N ASN A 2 -38.32 -2.02 21.65
CA ASN A 2 -39.53 -1.59 22.36
C ASN A 2 -40.75 -1.80 21.45
N LEU A 3 -41.62 -2.76 21.76
CA LEU A 3 -42.83 -3.12 20.99
C LEU A 3 -43.77 -1.95 20.64
N LYS A 4 -43.59 -0.79 21.28
CA LYS A 4 -44.35 0.44 21.01
C LYS A 4 -43.99 1.10 19.67
N THR A 5 -42.74 1.03 19.21
CA THR A 5 -42.29 1.67 17.96
C THR A 5 -42.85 0.97 16.72
N ILE A 6 -42.94 -0.37 16.77
CA ILE A 6 -43.52 -1.22 15.72
C ILE A 6 -45.00 -0.88 15.48
N LYS A 7 -45.72 -0.46 16.52
CA LYS A 7 -47.15 -0.13 16.44
C LYS A 7 -47.43 1.16 15.67
N TYR A 8 -46.49 2.10 15.62
CA TYR A 8 -46.66 3.35 14.86
C TYR A 8 -46.49 3.14 13.34
N ILE A 9 -45.70 2.16 12.91
CA ILE A 9 -45.57 1.77 11.49
C ILE A 9 -46.88 1.19 10.95
N THR A 10 -47.65 0.52 11.81
CA THR A 10 -48.90 -0.17 11.41
C THR A 10 -50.09 0.77 11.12
N THR A 11 -49.97 2.08 11.30
CA THR A 11 -51.11 3.01 11.20
C THR A 11 -51.09 4.00 10.02
N SER A 12 -49.97 4.14 9.29
CA SER A 12 -49.96 4.87 8.01
C SER A 12 -49.85 3.88 6.86
N ALA A 13 -50.59 4.11 5.78
CA ALA A 13 -50.73 3.19 4.63
C ALA A 13 -49.37 2.86 3.97
N PHE A 14 -48.69 1.88 4.53
CA PHE A 14 -47.58 1.17 3.94
C PHE A 14 -48.11 -0.06 3.23
N ASP A 15 -47.52 -0.38 2.08
CA ASP A 15 -47.82 -1.57 1.32
C ASP A 15 -47.83 -2.81 2.23
N LYS A 16 -48.96 -3.51 2.28
CA LYS A 16 -49.19 -4.66 3.17
C LYS A 16 -48.14 -5.78 3.01
N ALA A 17 -47.38 -5.78 1.91
CA ALA A 17 -46.27 -6.69 1.68
C ALA A 17 -45.04 -6.35 2.54
N VAL A 18 -44.63 -5.08 2.57
CA VAL A 18 -43.43 -4.60 3.28
C VAL A 18 -43.58 -4.74 4.81
N ILE A 19 -44.78 -4.44 5.32
CA ILE A 19 -45.09 -4.65 6.75
C ILE A 19 -45.03 -6.14 7.11
N LYS A 20 -45.46 -7.03 6.22
CA LYS A 20 -45.47 -8.47 6.47
C LYS A 20 -44.05 -9.02 6.56
N ASP A 21 -43.15 -8.58 5.69
CA ASP A 21 -41.77 -9.07 5.65
C ASP A 21 -40.96 -8.55 6.86
N ILE A 22 -41.13 -7.29 7.25
CA ILE A 22 -40.52 -6.72 8.46
C ILE A 22 -41.05 -7.39 9.73
N THR A 23 -42.36 -7.65 9.81
CA THR A 23 -42.97 -8.30 10.99
C THR A 23 -42.56 -9.77 11.10
N VAL A 24 -42.40 -10.47 9.97
CA VAL A 24 -41.93 -11.88 9.95
C VAL A 24 -40.45 -11.97 10.33
N ALA A 25 -39.59 -11.08 9.81
CA ALA A 25 -38.17 -11.06 10.17
C ALA A 25 -37.97 -10.77 11.67
N VAL A 26 -38.70 -9.78 12.22
CA VAL A 26 -38.67 -9.44 13.65
C VAL A 26 -39.25 -10.56 14.53
N ALA A 27 -40.30 -11.26 14.06
CA ALA A 27 -40.86 -12.40 14.77
C ALA A 27 -39.90 -13.60 14.82
N ILE A 28 -39.12 -13.85 13.77
CA ILE A 28 -38.12 -14.92 13.72
C ILE A 28 -36.95 -14.63 14.66
N VAL A 29 -36.46 -13.37 14.71
CA VAL A 29 -35.42 -12.94 15.67
C VAL A 29 -35.88 -13.10 17.12
N ALA A 30 -37.18 -12.87 17.40
CA ALA A 30 -37.73 -12.89 18.75
C ALA A 30 -38.03 -14.30 19.30
N THR A 31 -38.13 -15.33 18.45
CA THR A 31 -38.36 -16.71 18.87
C THR A 31 -37.04 -17.45 19.10
N GLU A 32 -36.55 -17.39 20.34
CA GLU A 32 -35.56 -18.32 20.86
C GLU A 32 -35.99 -19.78 20.62
N ARG A 33 -35.32 -20.47 19.68
CA ARG A 33 -34.80 -21.85 19.78
C ARG A 33 -34.52 -22.41 18.39
N ILE A 34 -33.25 -22.77 18.17
CA ILE A 34 -32.68 -23.42 16.97
C ILE A 34 -32.42 -22.45 15.80
N VAL A 35 -31.46 -21.54 15.99
CA VAL A 35 -30.82 -20.80 14.89
C VAL A 35 -29.33 -20.82 15.20
N THR A 36 -28.48 -21.23 14.26
CA THR A 36 -27.02 -21.18 14.43
C THR A 36 -26.54 -19.72 14.50
N LEU A 37 -25.34 -19.46 15.01
CA LEU A 37 -24.80 -18.10 15.06
C LEU A 37 -24.72 -17.46 13.65
N GLU A 38 -24.33 -18.23 12.63
CA GLU A 38 -24.29 -17.80 11.23
C GLU A 38 -25.67 -17.42 10.65
N GLU A 39 -26.70 -18.21 10.96
CA GLU A 39 -28.07 -17.93 10.52
C GLU A 39 -28.60 -16.64 11.17
N LYS A 40 -28.19 -16.35 12.41
CA LYS A 40 -28.54 -15.12 13.12
C LYS A 40 -27.86 -13.90 12.49
N ASP A 41 -26.58 -14.00 12.13
CA ASP A 41 -25.83 -12.90 11.49
C ASP A 41 -26.39 -12.55 10.10
N THR A 42 -26.76 -13.60 9.35
CA THR A 42 -27.43 -13.46 8.05
C THR A 42 -28.80 -12.78 8.20
N LEU A 43 -29.58 -13.16 9.22
CA LEU A 43 -30.89 -12.58 9.49
C LEU A 43 -30.81 -11.10 9.89
N ILE A 44 -29.84 -10.74 10.74
CA ILE A 44 -29.60 -9.35 11.15
C ILE A 44 -29.22 -8.50 9.94
N THR A 45 -28.28 -8.99 9.12
CA THR A 45 -27.82 -8.26 7.93
C THR A 45 -28.94 -8.14 6.89
N GLY A 46 -29.71 -9.20 6.67
CA GLY A 46 -30.87 -9.18 5.79
C GLY A 46 -31.94 -8.18 6.26
N TYR A 47 -32.24 -8.16 7.57
CA TYR A 47 -33.14 -7.16 8.16
C TYR A 47 -32.64 -5.73 7.93
N ALA A 48 -31.35 -5.48 8.16
CA ALA A 48 -30.76 -4.16 7.95
C ALA A 48 -30.85 -3.71 6.47
N VAL A 49 -30.56 -4.62 5.53
CA VAL A 49 -30.70 -4.38 4.08
C VAL A 49 -32.13 -4.00 3.70
N GLU A 50 -33.12 -4.73 4.20
CA GLU A 50 -34.53 -4.45 3.91
C GLU A 50 -34.99 -3.11 4.49
N VAL A 51 -34.59 -2.79 5.74
CA VAL A 51 -34.88 -1.48 6.34
C VAL A 51 -34.26 -0.35 5.52
N LEU A 52 -33.03 -0.54 5.03
CA LEU A 52 -32.36 0.42 4.17
C LEU A 52 -33.07 0.59 2.83
N GLU A 53 -33.48 -0.49 2.16
CA GLU A 53 -34.25 -0.43 0.93
C GLU A 53 -35.61 0.27 1.12
N CYS A 54 -36.28 0.00 2.24
CA CYS A 54 -37.50 0.72 2.63
C CYS A 54 -37.24 2.21 2.76
N SER A 55 -36.17 2.61 3.45
CA SER A 55 -35.84 4.04 3.65
C SER A 55 -35.66 4.81 2.33
N LYS A 56 -35.19 4.14 1.26
CA LYS A 56 -35.00 4.74 -0.07
C LYS A 56 -36.30 4.90 -0.86
N ARG A 57 -37.30 4.03 -0.63
CA ARG A 57 -38.56 3.97 -1.40
C ARG A 57 -39.70 4.75 -0.75
N VAL A 58 -39.55 5.11 0.51
CA VAL A 58 -40.56 5.80 1.30
C VAL A 58 -40.66 7.28 0.91
N ASN A 59 -41.88 7.73 0.61
CA ASN A 59 -42.15 9.12 0.21
C ASN A 59 -42.73 10.01 1.33
N SER A 60 -43.33 9.41 2.36
CA SER A 60 -43.92 10.15 3.50
C SER A 60 -42.85 10.55 4.51
N GLU A 61 -42.96 11.73 5.11
CA GLU A 61 -41.97 12.26 6.05
C GLU A 61 -41.93 11.47 7.37
N ASP A 62 -43.09 11.12 7.93
CA ASP A 62 -43.18 10.28 9.14
C ASP A 62 -42.53 8.91 8.93
N ALA A 63 -42.72 8.36 7.74
CA ALA A 63 -42.20 7.08 7.35
C ALA A 63 -40.67 7.10 7.16
N LYS A 64 -40.10 8.23 6.72
CA LYS A 64 -38.64 8.43 6.66
C LYS A 64 -38.04 8.50 8.06
N VAL A 65 -38.70 9.22 8.99
CA VAL A 65 -38.27 9.31 10.39
C VAL A 65 -38.19 7.90 10.99
N VAL A 66 -39.25 7.11 10.88
CA VAL A 66 -39.26 5.76 11.43
C VAL A 66 -38.23 4.84 10.77
N SER A 67 -38.04 4.92 9.44
CA SER A 67 -37.00 4.14 8.78
C SER A 67 -35.59 4.51 9.26
N THR A 68 -35.35 5.77 9.60
CA THR A 68 -34.07 6.24 10.15
C THR A 68 -33.88 5.71 11.57
N GLU A 69 -34.91 5.77 12.41
CA GLU A 69 -34.86 5.21 13.78
C GLU A 69 -34.57 3.70 13.79
N LEU A 70 -35.17 2.94 12.87
CA LEU A 70 -34.91 1.50 12.73
C LEU A 70 -33.47 1.22 12.28
N LEU A 71 -32.92 2.04 11.38
CA LEU A 71 -31.51 1.95 10.98
C LEU A 71 -30.58 2.24 12.16
N ASP A 72 -30.88 3.29 12.94
CA ASP A 72 -30.12 3.64 14.13
C ASP A 72 -30.19 2.54 15.21
N GLU A 73 -31.32 1.81 15.33
CA GLU A 73 -31.46 0.67 16.27
C GLU A 73 -30.69 -0.58 15.81
N VAL A 74 -30.65 -0.88 14.50
CA VAL A 74 -30.00 -2.10 13.99
C VAL A 74 -28.48 -1.96 13.86
N LEU A 75 -27.98 -0.76 13.56
CA LEU A 75 -26.55 -0.51 13.27
C LEU A 75 -25.57 -1.00 14.34
N PRO A 76 -25.81 -0.78 15.66
CA PRO A 76 -24.95 -1.33 16.70
C PRO A 76 -24.80 -2.86 16.62
N THR A 77 -25.89 -3.54 16.25
CA THR A 77 -25.87 -5.00 16.08
C THR A 77 -25.12 -5.40 14.81
N VAL A 78 -25.28 -4.65 13.71
CA VAL A 78 -24.52 -4.87 12.47
C VAL A 78 -23.02 -4.73 12.71
N PHE A 79 -22.59 -3.71 13.48
CA PHE A 79 -21.18 -3.55 13.84
C PHE A 79 -20.67 -4.70 14.71
N TYR A 80 -21.48 -5.17 15.66
CA TYR A 80 -21.15 -6.35 16.45
C TYR A 80 -20.98 -7.59 15.56
N VAL A 81 -21.87 -7.82 14.60
CA VAL A 81 -21.76 -8.93 13.65
C VAL A 81 -20.45 -8.82 12.87
N MET A 82 -20.17 -7.67 12.26
CA MET A 82 -18.95 -7.47 11.47
C MET A 82 -17.66 -7.74 12.26
N GLN A 83 -17.64 -7.38 13.55
CA GLN A 83 -16.47 -7.59 14.41
C GLN A 83 -16.21 -9.07 14.75
N ASN A 84 -17.23 -9.93 14.66
CA ASN A 84 -17.16 -11.31 15.14
C ASN A 84 -17.44 -12.36 14.05
N CYS A 85 -17.73 -11.94 12.81
CA CYS A 85 -18.16 -12.84 11.76
C CYS A 85 -17.01 -13.40 10.92
N GLU A 86 -17.25 -14.52 10.25
CA GLU A 86 -16.36 -15.07 9.23
C GLU A 86 -16.44 -14.25 7.92
N MET A 87 -15.48 -14.44 7.00
CA MET A 87 -15.33 -13.63 5.78
C MET A 87 -16.58 -13.54 4.90
N ASP A 88 -17.34 -14.63 4.75
CA ASP A 88 -18.53 -14.66 3.88
C ASP A 88 -19.67 -13.77 4.42
N ALA A 89 -19.86 -13.79 5.74
CA ALA A 89 -20.82 -12.91 6.43
C ALA A 89 -20.36 -11.45 6.36
N ALA A 90 -19.04 -11.20 6.49
CA ALA A 90 -18.46 -9.86 6.41
C ALA A 90 -18.76 -9.17 5.07
N PHE A 91 -18.71 -9.90 3.95
CA PHE A 91 -19.04 -9.33 2.64
C PHE A 91 -20.44 -8.73 2.59
N SER A 92 -21.45 -9.47 3.08
CA SER A 92 -22.84 -9.00 3.09
C SER A 92 -23.03 -7.73 3.93
N VAL A 93 -22.31 -7.65 5.06
CA VAL A 93 -22.31 -6.46 5.93
C VAL A 93 -21.63 -5.28 5.24
N VAL A 94 -20.50 -5.49 4.57
CA VAL A 94 -19.80 -4.43 3.82
C VAL A 94 -20.67 -3.87 2.68
N GLN A 95 -21.45 -4.72 1.99
CA GLN A 95 -22.41 -4.28 0.98
C GLN A 95 -23.53 -3.43 1.60
N PHE A 96 -24.09 -3.87 2.73
CA PHE A 96 -25.06 -3.09 3.48
C PHE A 96 -24.50 -1.72 3.90
N LEU A 97 -23.32 -1.70 4.53
CA LEU A 97 -22.68 -0.46 4.98
C LEU A 97 -22.35 0.48 3.81
N SER A 98 -21.92 -0.08 2.67
CA SER A 98 -21.69 0.71 1.45
C SER A 98 -22.98 1.33 0.94
N GLY A 99 -24.07 0.56 0.93
CA GLY A 99 -25.40 1.06 0.59
C GLY A 99 -25.88 2.14 1.55
N TYR A 100 -25.64 1.96 2.86
CA TYR A 100 -25.99 2.92 3.90
C TYR A 100 -25.23 4.24 3.72
N VAL A 101 -23.89 4.18 3.57
CA VAL A 101 -23.05 5.36 3.29
C VAL A 101 -23.47 6.05 2.00
N ALA A 102 -23.87 5.31 0.96
CA ALA A 102 -24.35 5.90 -0.30
C ALA A 102 -25.66 6.70 -0.15
N THR A 103 -26.48 6.42 0.87
CA THR A 103 -27.65 7.28 1.18
C THR A 103 -27.27 8.59 1.85
N MET A 104 -26.06 8.69 2.38
CA MET A 104 -25.56 9.92 2.98
C MET A 104 -25.11 10.88 1.87
N LYS A 105 -25.71 12.07 1.85
CA LYS A 105 -25.12 13.22 1.16
C LYS A 105 -23.88 13.67 1.96
N THR A 106 -23.00 14.47 1.34
CA THR A 106 -21.88 15.13 2.04
C THR A 106 -22.40 15.73 3.34
N LEU A 107 -21.94 15.19 4.48
CA LEU A 107 -22.60 15.43 5.76
C LEU A 107 -22.41 16.89 6.18
N SER A 108 -23.50 17.53 6.62
CA SER A 108 -23.40 18.81 7.33
C SER A 108 -22.90 18.56 8.77
N PRO A 109 -22.20 19.50 9.41
CA PRO A 109 -21.67 19.35 10.78
C PRO A 109 -22.72 19.04 11.86
N LEU A 110 -24.02 19.16 11.56
CA LEU A 110 -25.13 19.09 12.51
C LEU A 110 -25.74 17.68 12.67
N GLN A 111 -25.17 16.64 12.05
CA GLN A 111 -25.70 15.27 12.09
C GLN A 111 -24.87 14.34 12.99
N GLU A 112 -24.89 14.59 14.31
CA GLU A 112 -24.07 13.86 15.30
C GLU A 112 -24.22 12.33 15.22
N ASN A 113 -25.43 11.78 15.14
CA ASN A 113 -25.63 10.32 15.02
C ASN A 113 -24.97 9.73 13.77
N LYS A 114 -25.02 10.42 12.63
CA LYS A 114 -24.38 9.93 11.40
C LYS A 114 -22.87 10.02 11.47
N MET A 115 -22.34 11.04 12.15
CA MET A 115 -20.90 11.15 12.43
C MET A 115 -20.42 10.00 13.32
N LEU A 116 -21.19 9.63 14.34
CA LEU A 116 -20.91 8.45 15.17
C LEU A 116 -20.91 7.16 14.33
N HIS A 117 -21.90 6.97 13.45
CA HIS A 117 -21.92 5.79 12.57
C HIS A 117 -20.73 5.73 11.62
N ILE A 118 -20.31 6.88 11.06
CA ILE A 118 -19.11 6.96 10.23
C ILE A 118 -17.85 6.60 11.03
N SER A 119 -17.72 7.09 12.27
CA SER A 119 -16.63 6.71 13.15
C SER A 119 -16.62 5.20 13.43
N LEU A 120 -17.77 4.60 13.74
CA LEU A 120 -17.90 3.15 13.95
C LEU A 120 -17.57 2.34 12.69
N ILE A 121 -17.97 2.81 11.50
CA ILE A 121 -17.58 2.18 10.23
C ILE A 121 -16.06 2.21 10.07
N LEU A 122 -15.41 3.35 10.35
CA LEU A 122 -13.96 3.47 10.25
C LEU A 122 -13.23 2.57 11.26
N GLU A 123 -13.73 2.47 12.49
CA GLU A 123 -13.22 1.55 13.51
C GLU A 123 -13.32 0.10 13.06
N VAL A 124 -14.48 -0.30 12.54
CA VAL A 124 -14.70 -1.66 12.04
C VAL A 124 -13.80 -1.96 10.84
N ILE A 125 -13.66 -1.02 9.88
CA ILE A 125 -12.71 -1.18 8.78
C ILE A 125 -11.30 -1.40 9.34
N PHE A 126 -10.86 -0.56 10.27
CA PHE A 126 -9.51 -0.67 10.85
C PHE A 126 -9.29 -2.02 11.52
N THR A 127 -10.22 -2.48 12.37
CA THR A 127 -10.12 -3.79 13.02
C THR A 127 -10.06 -4.94 12.03
N GLN A 128 -10.86 -4.88 10.96
CA GLN A 128 -11.00 -5.97 9.99
C GLN A 128 -9.84 -6.05 9.00
N ILE A 129 -9.15 -4.93 8.74
CA ILE A 129 -7.95 -4.97 7.92
C ILE A 129 -6.70 -5.37 8.72
N CYS A 130 -6.71 -5.34 10.06
CA CYS A 130 -5.56 -5.79 10.85
C CYS A 130 -5.32 -7.29 10.62
N TYR A 131 -4.07 -7.66 10.37
CA TYR A 131 -3.67 -9.07 10.40
C TYR A 131 -3.91 -9.68 11.79
N ASP A 132 -4.16 -11.00 11.82
CA ASP A 132 -4.13 -11.72 13.10
C ASP A 132 -2.65 -11.84 13.57
N PRO A 133 -2.33 -11.40 14.80
CA PRO A 133 -0.98 -11.52 15.36
C PRO A 133 -0.38 -12.93 15.33
N MET A 134 -1.20 -13.99 15.21
CA MET A 134 -0.72 -15.36 15.07
C MET A 134 0.14 -15.58 13.81
N TYR A 135 -0.11 -14.84 12.73
CA TYR A 135 0.62 -14.97 11.46
C TYR A 135 1.85 -14.07 11.37
N ARG A 136 2.16 -13.26 12.39
CA ARG A 136 3.24 -12.26 12.35
C ARG A 136 4.58 -12.82 11.83
N ASN A 137 5.00 -13.97 12.34
CA ASN A 137 6.27 -14.58 11.95
C ASN A 137 6.22 -15.13 10.52
N ASN A 138 5.10 -15.74 10.13
CA ASN A 138 4.88 -16.25 8.77
C ASN A 138 4.91 -15.11 7.75
N LEU A 139 4.28 -13.98 8.08
CA LEU A 139 4.27 -12.76 7.28
C LEU A 139 5.67 -12.16 7.17
N ASP A 140 6.46 -12.13 8.24
CA ASP A 140 7.80 -11.53 8.20
C ASP A 140 8.81 -12.37 7.38
N ILE A 141 8.80 -13.69 7.55
CA ILE A 141 9.69 -14.62 6.83
C ILE A 141 9.18 -14.89 5.39
N LEU A 142 7.89 -14.69 5.14
CA LEU A 142 7.19 -15.02 3.90
C LEU A 142 7.30 -16.52 3.54
N ASP A 143 6.90 -17.37 4.49
CA ASP A 143 6.73 -18.80 4.22
C ASP A 143 5.40 -19.07 3.46
N LYS A 144 5.10 -20.35 3.19
CA LYS A 144 3.89 -20.73 2.47
C LYS A 144 2.61 -20.21 3.15
N SER A 145 2.55 -20.26 4.49
CA SER A 145 1.41 -19.76 5.25
C SER A 145 1.32 -18.23 5.18
N GLY A 146 2.47 -17.53 5.24
CA GLY A 146 2.53 -16.09 5.04
C GLY A 146 2.03 -15.65 3.67
N VAL A 147 2.41 -16.37 2.61
CA VAL A 147 1.93 -16.11 1.24
C VAL A 147 0.41 -16.33 1.11
N GLU A 148 -0.11 -17.41 1.68
CA GLU A 148 -1.55 -17.69 1.68
C GLU A 148 -2.33 -16.61 2.44
N GLU A 149 -1.83 -16.19 3.60
CA GLU A 149 -2.43 -15.14 4.42
C GLU A 149 -2.39 -13.77 3.74
N GLU A 150 -1.28 -13.38 3.11
CA GLU A 150 -1.21 -12.14 2.34
C GLU A 150 -2.21 -12.11 1.20
N ASN A 151 -2.34 -13.22 0.45
CA ASN A 151 -3.30 -13.30 -0.65
C ASN A 151 -4.75 -13.22 -0.13
N MET A 152 -5.07 -13.94 0.94
CA MET A 152 -6.39 -13.90 1.57
C MET A 152 -6.73 -12.47 2.02
N MET A 153 -5.83 -11.84 2.77
CA MET A 153 -6.01 -10.49 3.28
C MET A 153 -6.11 -9.46 2.15
N SER A 154 -5.29 -9.58 1.09
CA SER A 154 -5.34 -8.71 -0.07
C SER A 154 -6.70 -8.76 -0.77
N GLU A 155 -7.28 -9.95 -0.96
CA GLU A 155 -8.62 -10.10 -1.51
C GLU A 155 -9.69 -9.54 -0.57
N PHE A 156 -9.62 -9.86 0.72
CA PHE A 156 -10.59 -9.41 1.73
C PHE A 156 -10.63 -7.88 1.89
N ARG A 157 -9.47 -7.22 1.85
CA ARG A 157 -9.35 -5.76 1.97
C ARG A 157 -9.96 -4.99 0.80
N LYS A 158 -10.20 -5.62 -0.36
CA LYS A 158 -10.71 -4.91 -1.56
C LYS A 158 -12.02 -4.19 -1.28
N ASP A 159 -13.00 -4.90 -0.73
CA ASP A 159 -14.33 -4.34 -0.45
C ASP A 159 -14.32 -3.36 0.73
N LEU A 160 -13.50 -3.64 1.76
CA LEU A 160 -13.29 -2.71 2.88
C LEU A 160 -12.67 -1.38 2.42
N PHE A 161 -11.72 -1.43 1.48
CA PHE A 161 -11.16 -0.20 0.90
C PHE A 161 -12.15 0.50 -0.04
N VAL A 162 -13.06 -0.22 -0.72
CA VAL A 162 -14.18 0.44 -1.41
C VAL A 162 -15.05 1.21 -0.40
N LEU A 163 -15.40 0.58 0.72
CA LEU A 163 -16.18 1.22 1.78
C LEU A 163 -15.45 2.44 2.37
N LEU A 164 -14.16 2.31 2.69
CA LEU A 164 -13.32 3.43 3.16
C LEU A 164 -13.35 4.62 2.20
N ARG A 165 -13.22 4.37 0.89
CA ARG A 165 -13.28 5.42 -0.13
C ARG A 165 -14.66 6.07 -0.22
N ASN A 166 -15.73 5.31 -0.04
CA ASN A 166 -17.09 5.85 0.03
C ASN A 166 -17.27 6.75 1.26
N VAL A 167 -16.78 6.31 2.42
CA VAL A 167 -16.77 7.10 3.66
C VAL A 167 -15.96 8.38 3.49
N GLY A 168 -14.76 8.29 2.90
CA GLY A 168 -13.89 9.46 2.67
C GLY A 168 -14.47 10.50 1.71
N ARG A 169 -15.41 10.12 0.83
CA ARG A 169 -16.16 11.06 -0.02
C ARG A 169 -17.26 11.79 0.74
N VAL A 170 -17.91 11.11 1.68
CA VAL A 170 -19.03 11.64 2.47
C VAL A 170 -18.54 12.48 3.65
N ALA A 171 -17.45 12.07 4.29
CA ALA A 171 -16.90 12.65 5.52
C ALA A 171 -15.36 12.76 5.49
N PRO A 172 -14.77 13.54 4.54
CA PRO A 172 -13.33 13.56 4.30
C PRO A 172 -12.49 13.96 5.53
N GLU A 173 -12.93 14.96 6.30
CA GLU A 173 -12.19 15.41 7.49
C GLU A 173 -12.19 14.36 8.60
N VAL A 174 -13.33 13.69 8.84
CA VAL A 174 -13.43 12.62 9.84
C VAL A 174 -12.52 11.46 9.48
N THR A 175 -12.52 11.05 8.20
CA THR A 175 -11.63 9.97 7.73
C THR A 175 -10.16 10.33 7.90
N ARG A 176 -9.74 11.56 7.55
CA ARG A 176 -8.36 12.01 7.70
C ARG A 176 -7.93 12.09 9.17
N ILE A 177 -8.79 12.64 10.03
CA ILE A 177 -8.54 12.70 11.48
C ILE A 177 -8.41 11.30 12.07
N PHE A 178 -9.29 10.38 11.67
CA PHE A 178 -9.24 8.99 12.10
C PHE A 178 -7.91 8.36 11.72
N ILE A 179 -7.51 8.41 10.44
CA ILE A 179 -6.24 7.82 9.96
C ILE A 179 -5.04 8.42 10.69
N ARG A 180 -5.03 9.74 10.91
CA ARG A 180 -3.97 10.41 11.68
C ARG A 180 -3.88 9.88 13.10
N ASN A 181 -5.03 9.75 13.77
CA ASN A 181 -5.10 9.28 15.14
C ASN A 181 -4.73 7.80 15.24
N SER A 182 -5.14 6.97 14.29
CA SER A 182 -4.72 5.55 14.19
C SER A 182 -3.21 5.43 14.08
N LEU A 183 -2.58 6.23 13.22
CA LEU A 183 -1.13 6.24 13.07
C LEU A 183 -0.43 6.68 14.36
N ALA A 184 -0.91 7.76 15.00
CA ALA A 184 -0.35 8.26 16.25
C ALA A 184 -0.52 7.26 17.41
N SER A 185 -1.67 6.59 17.48
CA SER A 185 -1.96 5.57 18.49
C SER A 185 -1.05 4.37 18.34
N ALA A 186 -0.90 3.86 17.11
CA ALA A 186 -0.09 2.68 16.81
C ALA A 186 1.41 2.88 17.12
N ILE A 187 1.90 4.13 17.04
CA ILE A 187 3.28 4.50 17.44
C ILE A 187 3.43 4.57 18.97
N THR A 188 2.41 5.06 19.67
CA THR A 188 2.47 5.33 21.11
C THR A 188 2.27 4.06 21.95
N SER A 189 1.61 3.04 21.42
CA SER A 189 1.43 1.76 22.10
C SER A 189 2.81 1.13 22.38
N SER A 190 3.14 0.97 23.67
CA SER A 190 4.50 0.74 24.17
C SER A 190 5.02 -0.70 24.02
N SER A 191 4.62 -1.43 22.97
CA SER A 191 5.03 -2.83 22.82
C SER A 191 5.47 -3.17 21.41
N ASP A 192 6.41 -4.11 21.30
CA ASP A 192 6.78 -4.84 20.07
C ASP A 192 5.60 -5.59 19.41
N LYS A 193 4.35 -5.36 19.85
CA LYS A 193 3.14 -6.06 19.38
C LYS A 193 2.21 -5.24 18.47
N ASN A 194 2.57 -4.04 18.02
CA ASN A 194 1.66 -3.25 17.18
C ASN A 194 1.99 -3.34 15.69
N VAL A 195 2.70 -4.40 15.25
CA VAL A 195 3.06 -4.57 13.83
C VAL A 195 1.81 -4.50 12.95
N GLU A 196 0.75 -5.19 13.36
CA GLU A 196 -0.52 -5.29 12.63
C GLU A 196 -1.28 -3.97 12.65
N GLU A 197 -1.31 -3.25 13.78
CA GLU A 197 -1.96 -1.93 13.88
C GLU A 197 -1.21 -0.86 13.07
N ILE A 198 0.13 -0.88 13.08
CA ILE A 198 0.96 0.03 12.30
C ILE A 198 0.77 -0.26 10.81
N GLU A 199 0.83 -1.52 10.41
CA GLU A 199 0.58 -1.94 9.03
C GLU A 199 -0.83 -1.54 8.59
N ALA A 200 -1.86 -1.80 9.39
CA ALA A 200 -3.24 -1.41 9.11
C ALA A 200 -3.41 0.11 8.97
N ALA A 201 -2.79 0.90 9.86
CA ALA A 201 -2.85 2.36 9.80
C ALA A 201 -2.18 2.91 8.52
N LEU A 202 -1.04 2.33 8.14
CA LEU A 202 -0.36 2.64 6.88
C LEU A 202 -1.20 2.21 5.67
N SER A 203 -1.85 1.05 5.74
CA SER A 203 -2.77 0.55 4.72
C SER A 203 -3.98 1.47 4.52
N LEU A 204 -4.55 2.04 5.59
CA LEU A 204 -5.59 3.08 5.47
C LEU A 204 -5.06 4.33 4.78
N LEU A 205 -3.85 4.78 5.13
CA LEU A 205 -3.24 5.96 4.51
C LEU A 205 -2.92 5.71 3.02
N TYR A 206 -2.48 4.50 2.67
CA TYR A 206 -2.30 4.08 1.29
C TYR A 206 -3.62 4.13 0.52
N ALA A 207 -4.68 3.51 1.05
CA ALA A 207 -6.00 3.48 0.43
C ALA A 207 -6.65 4.87 0.32
N LEU A 208 -6.40 5.78 1.27
CA LEU A 208 -6.80 7.18 1.18
C LEU A 208 -6.22 7.82 -0.08
N GLY A 209 -4.93 7.60 -0.35
CA GLY A 209 -4.23 8.15 -1.51
C GLY A 209 -4.74 7.62 -2.86
N GLU A 210 -5.37 6.44 -2.90
CA GLU A 210 -6.03 5.92 -4.12
C GLU A 210 -7.28 6.69 -4.51
N SER A 211 -7.97 7.26 -3.53
CA SER A 211 -9.21 8.02 -3.77
C SER A 211 -8.96 9.43 -4.29
N MET A 212 -7.71 9.91 -4.18
CA MET A 212 -7.35 11.28 -4.48
C MET A 212 -6.98 11.44 -5.95
N ASN A 213 -7.43 12.56 -6.54
CA ASN A 213 -6.94 12.96 -7.85
C ASN A 213 -5.58 13.65 -7.74
N ASP A 214 -4.87 13.72 -8.87
CA ASP A 214 -3.51 14.26 -8.94
C ASP A 214 -3.39 15.70 -8.47
N GLU A 215 -4.38 16.53 -8.78
CA GLU A 215 -4.36 17.95 -8.42
C GLU A 215 -4.55 18.15 -6.91
N ALA A 216 -5.47 17.42 -6.27
CA ALA A 216 -5.63 17.42 -4.83
C ALA A 216 -4.38 16.89 -4.11
N MET A 217 -3.72 15.88 -4.70
CA MET A 217 -2.47 15.32 -4.18
C MET A 217 -1.32 16.34 -4.20
N LYS A 218 -1.17 17.08 -5.31
CA LYS A 218 -0.15 18.12 -5.47
C LYS A 218 -0.38 19.32 -4.55
N VAL A 219 -1.61 19.81 -4.49
CA VAL A 219 -1.98 20.97 -3.64
C VAL A 219 -1.76 20.65 -2.18
N GLY A 220 -2.06 19.42 -1.75
CA GLY A 220 -1.59 18.91 -0.47
C GLY A 220 -1.97 19.77 0.73
N ASN A 221 -3.22 20.24 0.83
CA ASN A 221 -3.61 21.22 1.84
C ASN A 221 -3.98 20.59 3.20
N GLY A 222 -3.81 21.39 4.27
CA GLY A 222 -4.29 21.08 5.62
C GLY A 222 -3.80 19.74 6.17
N LEU A 223 -4.75 18.90 6.58
CA LEU A 223 -4.50 17.60 7.22
C LEU A 223 -3.71 16.61 6.35
N LEU A 224 -3.78 16.74 5.01
CA LEU A 224 -3.01 15.86 4.14
C LEU A 224 -1.52 16.16 4.21
N SER A 225 -1.13 17.44 4.18
CA SER A 225 0.27 17.83 4.37
C SER A 225 0.79 17.31 5.70
N GLU A 226 -0.01 17.43 6.76
CA GLU A 226 0.34 16.94 8.09
C GLU A 226 0.55 15.42 8.08
N LEU A 227 -0.38 14.66 7.51
CA LEU A 227 -0.29 13.20 7.38
C LEU A 227 0.95 12.74 6.62
N VAL A 228 1.22 13.31 5.44
CA VAL A 228 2.39 12.95 4.63
C VAL A 228 3.69 13.36 5.32
N THR A 229 3.73 14.52 5.96
CA THR A 229 4.91 14.97 6.72
C THR A 229 5.17 14.05 7.91
N ASN A 230 4.12 13.65 8.63
CA ASN A 230 4.21 12.72 9.75
C ASN A 230 4.69 11.36 9.27
N LEU A 231 4.16 10.83 8.16
CA LEU A 231 4.63 9.60 7.54
C LEU A 231 6.13 9.63 7.27
N LEU A 232 6.63 10.68 6.62
CA LEU A 232 8.05 10.79 6.24
C LEU A 232 9.00 10.98 7.43
N SER A 233 8.51 11.62 8.50
CA SER A 233 9.32 11.95 9.68
C SER A 233 9.29 10.86 10.75
N THR A 234 8.28 9.98 10.73
CA THR A 234 8.10 8.94 11.73
C THR A 234 9.09 7.80 11.51
N ARG A 235 9.66 7.31 12.62
CA ARG A 235 10.33 6.00 12.68
C ARG A 235 9.47 5.05 13.51
N PHE A 236 8.83 4.10 12.85
CA PHE A 236 8.09 3.03 13.50
C PHE A 236 9.04 2.07 14.22
N PRO A 237 8.70 1.57 15.43
CA PRO A 237 9.52 0.58 16.14
C PRO A 237 9.78 -0.69 15.32
N CYS A 238 8.80 -1.10 14.51
CA CYS A 238 8.83 -2.33 13.70
C CYS A 238 9.19 -2.08 12.22
N HIS A 239 10.02 -1.07 11.93
CA HIS A 239 10.53 -0.83 10.57
C HIS A 239 11.40 -1.95 9.97
N SER A 240 11.78 -2.93 10.78
CA SER A 240 12.46 -4.14 10.29
C SER A 240 11.49 -5.23 9.83
N ASN A 241 10.20 -5.10 10.16
CA ASN A 241 9.20 -6.09 9.78
C ASN A 241 8.78 -5.91 8.32
N ARG A 242 8.76 -7.02 7.58
CA ARG A 242 8.54 -7.03 6.13
C ARG A 242 7.26 -6.32 5.71
N VAL A 243 6.11 -6.66 6.29
CA VAL A 243 4.81 -6.14 5.83
C VAL A 243 4.67 -4.65 6.11
N VAL A 244 5.14 -4.20 7.28
CA VAL A 244 5.14 -2.77 7.66
C VAL A 244 6.01 -1.97 6.70
N THR A 245 7.21 -2.45 6.39
CA THR A 245 8.15 -1.73 5.53
C THR A 245 7.67 -1.65 4.10
N LEU A 246 7.07 -2.72 3.58
CA LEU A 246 6.49 -2.73 2.24
C LEU A 246 5.37 -1.70 2.12
N VAL A 247 4.36 -1.72 3.01
CA VAL A 247 3.26 -0.75 2.95
C VAL A 247 3.76 0.68 3.20
N TYR A 248 4.76 0.87 4.07
CA TYR A 248 5.37 2.17 4.32
C TYR A 248 5.99 2.78 3.04
N LEU A 249 6.86 2.02 2.36
CA LEU A 249 7.53 2.49 1.14
C LEU A 249 6.54 2.68 -0.01
N GLU A 250 5.54 1.80 -0.14
CA GLU A 250 4.47 1.94 -1.12
C GLU A 250 3.60 3.17 -0.88
N THR A 251 3.32 3.46 0.39
CA THR A 251 2.61 4.68 0.79
C THR A 251 3.43 5.91 0.42
N ILE A 252 4.72 5.95 0.78
CA ILE A 252 5.62 7.04 0.36
C ILE A 252 5.59 7.21 -1.17
N ALA A 253 5.78 6.13 -1.93
CA ALA A 253 5.77 6.16 -3.39
C ALA A 253 4.43 6.67 -3.97
N ARG A 254 3.31 6.37 -3.31
CA ARG A 254 1.97 6.84 -3.69
C ARG A 254 1.81 8.35 -3.54
N TYR A 255 2.36 8.93 -2.48
CA TYR A 255 2.31 10.37 -2.21
C TYR A 255 3.43 11.16 -2.94
N MET A 256 4.10 10.58 -3.93
CA MET A 256 5.21 11.26 -4.63
C MET A 256 4.83 12.54 -5.37
N LYS A 257 3.60 12.66 -5.87
CA LYS A 257 3.12 13.90 -6.52
C LYS A 257 3.06 15.08 -5.53
N PHE A 258 2.78 14.80 -4.25
CA PHE A 258 2.87 15.81 -3.19
C PHE A 258 4.33 16.27 -2.99
N ASN A 259 5.27 15.34 -2.94
CA ASN A 259 6.70 15.63 -2.74
C ASN A 259 7.34 16.33 -3.95
N GLN A 260 6.79 16.15 -5.15
CA GLN A 260 7.24 16.84 -6.35
C GLN A 260 7.06 18.36 -6.26
N GLU A 261 5.96 18.82 -5.65
CA GLU A 261 5.69 20.24 -5.39
C GLU A 261 6.36 20.72 -4.09
N ASN A 262 6.51 19.84 -3.11
CA ASN A 262 7.09 20.14 -1.79
C ASN A 262 8.53 19.62 -1.66
N VAL A 263 9.44 20.24 -2.42
CA VAL A 263 10.85 19.81 -2.55
C VAL A 263 11.62 19.75 -1.22
N GLN A 264 11.19 20.48 -0.19
CA GLN A 264 11.79 20.46 1.15
C GLN A 264 11.75 19.08 1.81
N TYR A 265 10.83 18.19 1.39
CA TYR A 265 10.70 16.84 1.94
C TYR A 265 11.50 15.78 1.17
N ILE A 266 12.11 16.12 0.03
CA ILE A 266 12.93 15.19 -0.76
C ILE A 266 14.02 14.51 0.07
N PRO A 267 14.77 15.21 0.96
CA PRO A 267 15.77 14.55 1.80
C PRO A 267 15.19 13.45 2.71
N LEU A 268 13.95 13.63 3.22
CA LEU A 268 13.29 12.62 4.04
C LEU A 268 12.87 11.40 3.21
N VAL A 269 12.39 11.63 1.99
CA VAL A 269 12.08 10.56 1.03
C VAL A 269 13.35 9.76 0.70
N LEU A 270 14.44 10.45 0.37
CA LEU A 270 15.72 9.80 0.10
C LEU A 270 16.21 8.99 1.30
N ALA A 271 16.14 9.55 2.51
CA ALA A 271 16.51 8.83 3.72
C ALA A 271 15.67 7.56 3.93
N ALA A 272 14.36 7.60 3.66
CA ALA A 272 13.48 6.44 3.81
C ALA A 272 13.81 5.30 2.83
N PHE A 273 14.23 5.62 1.60
CA PHE A 273 14.60 4.60 0.60
C PHE A 273 16.05 4.13 0.71
N LEU A 274 16.98 5.00 1.11
CA LEU A 274 18.42 4.74 1.08
C LEU A 274 19.00 4.31 2.44
N ASP A 275 18.19 4.14 3.49
CA ASP A 275 18.63 3.57 4.76
C ASP A 275 18.12 2.13 4.95
N GLU A 276 18.29 1.59 6.17
CA GLU A 276 17.88 0.25 6.57
C GLU A 276 16.36 -0.01 6.43
N ARG A 277 15.54 1.04 6.31
CA ARG A 277 14.09 0.93 6.06
C ARG A 277 13.78 0.64 4.59
N GLY A 278 14.76 0.78 3.69
CA GLY A 278 14.55 0.67 2.25
C GLY A 278 15.49 -0.33 1.59
N ILE A 279 16.36 0.17 0.73
CA ILE A 279 17.23 -0.64 -0.12
C ILE A 279 18.22 -1.47 0.71
N HIS A 280 18.61 -1.00 1.89
CA HIS A 280 19.51 -1.74 2.79
C HIS A 280 18.78 -2.68 3.75
N HIS A 281 17.48 -2.89 3.57
CA HIS A 281 16.70 -3.78 4.42
C HIS A 281 17.27 -5.22 4.38
N PRO A 282 17.35 -5.93 5.53
CA PRO A 282 17.94 -7.26 5.59
C PRO A 282 17.16 -8.32 4.80
N ASN A 283 15.84 -8.17 4.75
CA ASN A 283 14.98 -9.02 3.92
C ASN A 283 15.11 -8.64 2.43
N ILE A 284 15.55 -9.59 1.61
CA ILE A 284 15.81 -9.40 0.17
C ILE A 284 14.57 -8.99 -0.62
N TYR A 285 13.39 -9.51 -0.27
CA TYR A 285 12.14 -9.15 -0.93
C TYR A 285 11.81 -7.66 -0.73
N VAL A 286 12.07 -7.14 0.48
CA VAL A 286 11.92 -5.71 0.78
C VAL A 286 12.95 -4.89 0.03
N SER A 287 14.23 -5.29 0.07
CA SER A 287 15.30 -4.57 -0.61
C SER A 287 15.04 -4.45 -2.13
N HIS A 288 14.60 -5.52 -2.77
CA HIS A 288 14.25 -5.51 -4.20
C HIS A 288 13.03 -4.63 -4.48
N ARG A 289 11.98 -4.74 -3.67
CA ARG A 289 10.79 -3.89 -3.80
C ARG A 289 11.09 -2.41 -3.57
N ALA A 290 11.92 -2.11 -2.56
CA ALA A 290 12.41 -0.77 -2.29
C ALA A 290 13.21 -0.21 -3.47
N SER A 291 14.03 -1.05 -4.11
CA SER A 291 14.80 -0.69 -5.30
C SER A 291 13.91 -0.31 -6.49
N TYR A 292 12.85 -1.09 -6.74
CA TYR A 292 11.87 -0.77 -7.76
C TYR A 292 11.11 0.53 -7.46
N LEU A 293 10.62 0.69 -6.24
CA LEU A 293 9.90 1.89 -5.81
C LEU A 293 10.81 3.13 -5.87
N PHE A 294 12.07 3.00 -5.48
CA PHE A 294 13.07 4.07 -5.60
C PHE A 294 13.35 4.44 -7.06
N MET A 295 13.44 3.46 -7.97
CA MET A 295 13.54 3.72 -9.41
C MET A 295 12.34 4.54 -9.90
N ARG A 296 11.12 4.25 -9.44
CA ARG A 296 9.92 5.04 -9.78
C ARG A 296 9.99 6.47 -9.22
N VAL A 297 10.47 6.63 -7.99
CA VAL A 297 10.70 7.94 -7.36
C VAL A 297 11.69 8.75 -8.18
N VAL A 298 12.81 8.14 -8.57
CA VAL A 298 13.83 8.76 -9.43
C VAL A 298 13.24 9.17 -10.78
N LYS A 299 12.45 8.31 -11.44
CA LYS A 299 11.78 8.65 -12.71
C LYS A 299 10.95 9.94 -12.60
N LEU A 300 10.25 10.12 -11.49
CA LEU A 300 9.41 11.30 -11.26
C LEU A 300 10.22 12.54 -10.85
N LEU A 301 11.24 12.37 -10.01
CA LEU A 301 11.94 13.48 -9.35
C LEU A 301 13.32 13.80 -9.93
N LYS A 302 13.80 13.12 -10.97
CA LYS A 302 15.17 13.23 -11.53
C LYS A 302 15.70 14.66 -11.68
N SER A 303 14.89 15.63 -12.12
CA SER A 303 15.31 17.04 -12.26
C SER A 303 15.55 17.74 -10.93
N LYS A 304 14.90 17.29 -9.84
CA LYS A 304 15.10 17.79 -8.48
C LYS A 304 16.23 17.05 -7.76
N LEU A 305 16.64 15.89 -8.26
CA LEU A 305 17.64 15.01 -7.63
C LEU A 305 19.08 15.27 -8.07
N VAL A 306 19.33 16.16 -9.04
CA VAL A 306 20.68 16.44 -9.58
C VAL A 306 21.70 16.78 -8.48
N HIS A 307 21.31 17.55 -7.47
CA HIS A 307 22.17 17.95 -6.35
C HIS A 307 22.43 16.81 -5.35
N PHE A 308 21.65 15.74 -5.39
CA PHE A 308 21.76 14.60 -4.47
C PHE A 308 22.49 13.41 -5.09
N ILE A 309 22.87 13.47 -6.38
CA ILE A 309 23.46 12.33 -7.10
C ILE A 309 24.67 11.76 -6.36
N GLU A 310 25.61 12.59 -5.92
CA GLU A 310 26.81 12.12 -5.21
C GLU A 310 26.44 11.38 -3.91
N THR A 311 25.52 11.93 -3.13
CA THR A 311 25.03 11.31 -1.90
C THR A 311 24.32 9.98 -2.16
N ILE A 312 23.47 9.92 -3.20
CA ILE A 312 22.75 8.71 -3.59
C ILE A 312 23.73 7.63 -4.06
N LEU A 313 24.72 8.00 -4.88
CA LEU A 313 25.73 7.05 -5.37
C LEU A 313 26.59 6.52 -4.23
N GLN A 314 26.96 7.38 -3.27
CA GLN A 314 27.71 6.98 -2.07
C GLN A 314 26.90 6.00 -1.21
N SER A 315 25.62 6.25 -0.99
CA SER A 315 24.79 5.33 -0.19
C SER A 315 24.57 3.98 -0.86
N LEU A 316 24.69 3.88 -2.19
CA LEU A 316 24.41 2.64 -2.93
C LEU A 316 25.67 1.80 -3.24
N GLN A 317 26.85 2.19 -2.76
CA GLN A 317 28.11 1.51 -3.11
C GLN A 317 28.14 0.04 -2.66
N ASP A 318 27.69 -0.24 -1.44
CA ASP A 318 27.58 -1.60 -0.89
C ASP A 318 26.53 -2.42 -1.64
N VAL A 319 25.41 -1.82 -2.02
CA VAL A 319 24.33 -2.50 -2.77
C VAL A 319 24.81 -2.94 -4.14
N VAL A 320 25.50 -2.04 -4.85
CA VAL A 320 26.11 -2.34 -6.16
C VAL A 320 27.16 -3.43 -6.03
N ALA A 321 28.03 -3.37 -5.01
CA ALA A 321 29.05 -4.38 -4.78
C ALA A 321 28.45 -5.75 -4.41
N ARG A 322 27.37 -5.77 -3.60
CA ARG A 322 26.67 -6.99 -3.22
C ARG A 322 26.05 -7.67 -4.43
N PHE A 323 25.37 -6.91 -5.30
CA PHE A 323 24.70 -7.42 -6.49
C PHE A 323 25.66 -8.21 -7.41
N THR A 324 26.95 -7.90 -7.40
CA THR A 324 27.95 -8.51 -8.29
C THR A 324 28.73 -9.64 -7.64
N SER A 325 28.67 -9.73 -6.31
CA SER A 325 29.38 -10.73 -5.49
C SER A 325 28.54 -11.95 -5.13
N MET A 326 27.21 -11.83 -5.23
CA MET A 326 26.29 -12.83 -4.69
C MET A 326 25.98 -13.89 -5.74
N SER A 327 26.47 -15.11 -5.51
CA SER A 327 25.99 -16.31 -6.18
C SER A 327 24.51 -16.50 -5.83
N PHE A 328 23.61 -15.89 -6.59
CA PHE A 328 22.17 -16.09 -6.42
C PHE A 328 21.81 -17.47 -6.96
N VAL A 329 22.19 -18.50 -6.20
CA VAL A 329 21.62 -19.83 -6.31
C VAL A 329 20.35 -19.79 -5.46
N SER A 330 19.32 -19.10 -5.93
CA SER A 330 17.99 -19.38 -5.40
C SER A 330 17.15 -20.00 -6.50
N LYS A 331 16.85 -21.28 -6.29
CA LYS A 331 15.72 -21.97 -6.90
C LYS A 331 14.46 -21.35 -6.28
N GLU A 332 14.13 -20.12 -6.64
CA GLU A 332 12.96 -19.43 -6.08
C GLU A 332 12.03 -18.94 -7.19
N PRO A 333 10.74 -18.77 -6.87
CA PRO A 333 9.68 -18.76 -7.86
C PRO A 333 9.83 -17.59 -8.81
N THR A 334 9.72 -17.88 -10.10
CA THR A 334 9.57 -16.89 -11.17
C THR A 334 8.41 -15.94 -10.83
N GLY A 335 8.72 -14.73 -10.37
CA GLY A 335 7.71 -13.75 -9.97
C GLY A 335 8.21 -12.56 -9.12
N TYR A 336 9.36 -12.67 -8.46
CA TYR A 336 9.90 -11.59 -7.63
C TYR A 336 10.73 -10.56 -8.41
N GLU A 337 10.63 -9.28 -8.00
CA GLU A 337 11.31 -8.16 -8.65
C GLU A 337 12.84 -8.32 -8.63
N ASP A 338 13.49 -7.98 -9.75
CA ASP A 338 14.93 -8.04 -9.92
C ASP A 338 15.62 -6.86 -9.19
N GLY A 339 16.75 -7.11 -8.52
CA GLY A 339 17.58 -6.06 -7.92
C GLY A 339 18.20 -5.08 -8.94
N ALA A 340 18.11 -5.39 -10.24
CA ALA A 340 18.59 -4.54 -11.33
C ALA A 340 17.96 -3.13 -11.38
N HIS A 341 16.83 -2.91 -10.70
CA HIS A 341 16.17 -1.59 -10.64
C HIS A 341 17.06 -0.47 -10.07
N ILE A 342 18.01 -0.80 -9.18
CA ILE A 342 18.99 0.18 -8.68
C ILE A 342 19.88 0.71 -9.81
N PHE A 343 20.33 -0.15 -10.71
CA PHE A 343 21.14 0.27 -11.85
C PHE A 343 20.34 1.15 -12.80
N GLU A 344 19.06 0.83 -13.04
CA GLU A 344 18.17 1.70 -13.82
C GLU A 344 17.97 3.08 -13.15
N ALA A 345 17.77 3.12 -11.84
CA ALA A 345 17.68 4.37 -11.08
C ALA A 345 18.97 5.21 -11.20
N ILE A 346 20.13 4.59 -11.02
CA ILE A 346 21.44 5.25 -11.19
C ILE A 346 21.59 5.78 -12.62
N GLY A 347 21.22 4.97 -13.62
CA GLY A 347 21.29 5.36 -15.02
C GLY A 347 20.42 6.59 -15.31
N LEU A 348 19.20 6.62 -14.78
CA LEU A 348 18.28 7.75 -14.94
C LEU A 348 18.78 9.04 -14.29
N LEU A 349 19.51 8.93 -13.18
CA LEU A 349 20.13 10.08 -12.51
C LEU A 349 21.33 10.61 -13.30
N ILE A 350 22.25 9.72 -13.69
CA ILE A 350 23.47 10.11 -14.42
C ILE A 350 23.11 10.60 -15.83
N GLY A 351 22.15 9.95 -16.50
CA GLY A 351 21.70 10.25 -17.86
C GLY A 351 20.92 11.56 -18.02
N MET A 352 20.85 12.41 -16.99
CA MET A 352 20.24 13.74 -17.08
C MET A 352 21.16 14.73 -17.80
N GLU A 353 20.61 15.52 -18.74
CA GLU A 353 21.36 16.56 -19.46
C GLU A 353 21.98 17.61 -18.53
N ASP A 354 21.31 17.89 -17.40
CA ASP A 354 21.73 18.84 -16.38
C ASP A 354 23.01 18.43 -15.63
N VAL A 355 23.41 17.15 -15.70
CA VAL A 355 24.66 16.68 -15.09
C VAL A 355 25.81 17.04 -16.03
N PRO A 356 26.89 17.69 -15.56
CA PRO A 356 28.05 17.99 -16.41
C PRO A 356 28.66 16.72 -17.03
N LEU A 357 29.12 16.81 -18.29
CA LEU A 357 29.67 15.67 -19.04
C LEU A 357 30.85 14.99 -18.30
N GLU A 358 31.73 15.78 -17.70
CA GLU A 358 32.87 15.29 -16.92
C GLU A 358 32.39 14.41 -15.75
N LYS A 359 31.45 14.93 -14.95
CA LYS A 359 30.84 14.17 -13.84
C LYS A 359 30.13 12.91 -14.31
N GLN A 360 29.41 12.96 -15.43
CA GLN A 360 28.78 11.75 -15.99
C GLN A 360 29.81 10.68 -16.34
N SER A 361 30.92 11.08 -16.97
CA SER A 361 32.02 10.18 -17.31
C SER A 361 32.68 9.58 -16.07
N ASP A 362 32.87 10.39 -15.02
CA ASP A 362 33.45 9.95 -13.76
C ASP A 362 32.54 8.95 -13.03
N TYR A 363 31.25 9.25 -12.91
CA TYR A 363 30.28 8.34 -12.28
C TYR A 363 30.15 7.02 -13.05
N LEU A 364 30.03 7.08 -14.38
CA LEU A 364 29.98 5.89 -15.22
C LEU A 364 31.27 5.08 -15.10
N SER A 365 32.42 5.75 -15.04
CA SER A 365 33.69 5.06 -14.89
C SER A 365 33.81 4.38 -13.53
N SER A 366 33.41 5.05 -12.46
CA SER A 366 33.41 4.47 -11.11
C SER A 366 32.48 3.26 -11.01
N LEU A 367 31.36 3.25 -11.74
CA LEU A 367 30.38 2.17 -11.69
C LEU A 367 30.74 1.00 -12.62
N LEU A 368 31.10 1.27 -13.88
CA LEU A 368 31.31 0.23 -14.90
C LEU A 368 32.68 -0.45 -14.79
N THR A 369 33.73 0.24 -14.36
CA THR A 369 35.09 -0.35 -14.34
C THR A 369 35.17 -1.58 -13.43
N PRO A 370 34.67 -1.54 -12.17
CA PRO A 370 34.69 -2.72 -11.31
C PRO A 370 33.85 -3.88 -11.84
N LEU A 371 32.75 -3.59 -12.55
CA LEU A 371 31.90 -4.61 -13.18
C LEU A 371 32.61 -5.32 -14.32
N CYS A 372 33.22 -4.56 -15.23
CA CYS A 372 33.98 -5.10 -16.36
C CYS A 372 35.19 -5.93 -15.88
N GLN A 373 35.91 -5.45 -14.88
CA GLN A 373 37.04 -6.19 -14.28
C GLN A 373 36.59 -7.52 -13.65
N GLN A 374 35.42 -7.55 -13.00
CA GLN A 374 34.84 -8.79 -12.46
C GLN A 374 34.49 -9.79 -13.56
N VAL A 375 33.89 -9.33 -14.67
CA VAL A 375 33.60 -10.19 -15.84
C VAL A 375 34.89 -10.75 -16.45
N GLU A 376 35.89 -9.90 -16.69
CA GLU A 376 37.20 -10.32 -17.22
C GLU A 376 37.88 -11.35 -16.32
N ALA A 377 37.95 -11.10 -15.00
CA ALA A 377 38.54 -12.03 -14.04
C ALA A 377 37.79 -13.37 -14.02
N THR A 378 36.46 -13.34 -14.03
CA THR A 378 35.62 -14.55 -14.02
C THR A 378 35.82 -15.37 -15.30
N LEU A 379 35.88 -14.72 -16.46
CA LEU A 379 36.14 -15.38 -17.76
C LEU A 379 37.54 -15.97 -17.86
N LEU A 380 38.55 -15.34 -17.24
CA LEU A 380 39.91 -15.87 -17.21
C LEU A 380 40.01 -17.11 -16.30
N ASN A 381 39.27 -17.11 -15.20
CA ASN A 381 39.25 -18.22 -14.24
C ASN A 381 38.41 -19.42 -14.71
N SER A 382 37.46 -19.24 -15.63
CA SER A 382 36.56 -20.30 -16.12
C SER A 382 37.27 -21.43 -16.88
N LYS A 383 38.51 -21.21 -17.35
CA LYS A 383 39.30 -22.20 -18.11
C LYS A 383 39.80 -23.39 -17.27
N VAL A 384 39.59 -23.40 -15.95
CA VAL A 384 40.22 -24.35 -15.00
C VAL A 384 39.20 -25.09 -14.11
N LEU A 385 37.88 -24.84 -14.26
CA LEU A 385 36.90 -25.15 -13.20
C LEU A 385 35.95 -26.33 -13.49
N ASN A 386 35.41 -26.89 -12.39
CA ASN A 386 34.44 -27.98 -12.40
C ASN A 386 33.04 -27.52 -12.91
N PRO A 387 32.14 -28.43 -13.32
CA PRO A 387 30.82 -28.10 -13.89
C PRO A 387 29.87 -27.29 -12.97
N GLU A 388 29.98 -27.43 -11.65
CA GLU A 388 29.15 -26.67 -10.70
C GLU A 388 29.65 -25.23 -10.53
N GLU A 389 30.97 -25.05 -10.47
CA GLU A 389 31.61 -23.73 -10.36
C GLU A 389 31.42 -22.91 -11.65
N SER A 390 31.40 -23.55 -12.81
CA SER A 390 31.12 -22.88 -14.08
C SER A 390 29.68 -22.35 -14.16
N THR A 391 28.71 -23.04 -13.54
CA THR A 391 27.30 -22.60 -13.51
C THR A 391 27.13 -21.32 -12.69
N VAL A 392 27.79 -21.24 -11.53
CA VAL A 392 27.77 -20.03 -10.67
C VAL A 392 28.44 -18.85 -11.36
N GLN A 393 29.57 -19.07 -12.05
CA GLN A 393 30.24 -18.02 -12.81
C GLN A 393 29.41 -17.47 -13.96
N ILE A 394 28.72 -18.36 -14.70
CA ILE A 394 27.80 -17.95 -15.77
C ILE A 394 26.68 -17.09 -15.20
N ALA A 395 26.08 -17.48 -14.06
CA ALA A 395 25.05 -16.70 -13.40
C ALA A 395 25.54 -15.30 -12.98
N ASN A 396 26.75 -15.19 -12.41
CA ASN A 396 27.34 -13.91 -12.03
C ASN A 396 27.58 -13.00 -13.25
N ILE A 397 28.09 -13.55 -14.36
CA ILE A 397 28.27 -12.78 -15.61
C ILE A 397 26.92 -12.32 -16.15
N GLN A 398 25.91 -13.20 -16.14
CA GLN A 398 24.55 -12.85 -16.56
C GLN A 398 23.97 -11.71 -15.71
N GLN A 399 24.14 -11.73 -14.40
CA GLN A 399 23.70 -10.65 -13.51
C GLN A 399 24.39 -9.33 -13.82
N ILE A 400 25.71 -9.33 -14.04
CA ILE A 400 26.44 -8.11 -14.43
C ILE A 400 25.92 -7.56 -15.76
N ILE A 401 25.65 -8.42 -16.75
CA ILE A 401 25.07 -8.00 -18.03
C ILE A 401 23.68 -7.37 -17.83
N VAL A 402 22.84 -7.98 -16.99
CA VAL A 402 21.51 -7.45 -16.65
C VAL A 402 21.61 -6.09 -15.97
N ALA A 403 22.54 -5.91 -15.03
CA ALA A 403 22.81 -4.63 -14.37
C ALA A 403 23.25 -3.53 -15.36
N ILE A 404 24.20 -3.85 -16.25
CA ILE A 404 24.67 -2.91 -17.28
C ILE A 404 23.53 -2.56 -18.25
N ASN A 405 22.70 -3.53 -18.62
CA ASN A 405 21.52 -3.28 -19.45
C ASN A 405 20.47 -2.43 -18.73
N ALA A 406 20.26 -2.62 -17.43
CA ALA A 406 19.36 -1.78 -16.66
C ALA A 406 19.88 -0.33 -16.55
N LEU A 407 21.19 -0.16 -16.31
CA LEU A 407 21.86 1.13 -16.30
C LEU A 407 21.68 1.89 -17.62
N SER A 408 21.86 1.21 -18.75
CA SER A 408 21.81 1.84 -20.08
C SER A 408 20.42 2.42 -20.41
N LYS A 409 19.33 1.85 -19.88
CA LYS A 409 17.96 2.36 -20.04
C LYS A 409 17.78 3.79 -19.52
N GLY A 410 18.65 4.24 -18.61
CA GLY A 410 18.62 5.59 -18.09
C GLY A 410 19.10 6.67 -19.05
N PHE A 411 19.78 6.28 -20.14
CA PHE A 411 20.34 7.21 -21.13
C PHE A 411 19.44 7.29 -22.36
N SER A 412 19.03 8.51 -22.74
CA SER A 412 18.19 8.69 -23.94
C SER A 412 19.02 8.56 -25.22
N GLU A 413 18.41 8.02 -26.28
CA GLU A 413 19.06 7.89 -27.59
C GLU A 413 19.60 9.23 -28.10
N ARG A 414 18.83 10.32 -27.92
CA ARG A 414 19.23 11.69 -28.29
C ARG A 414 20.46 12.16 -27.53
N LEU A 415 20.55 11.88 -26.22
CA LEU A 415 21.71 12.24 -25.42
C LEU A 415 22.96 11.55 -25.96
N VAL A 416 22.84 10.26 -26.24
CA VAL A 416 23.94 9.36 -26.56
C VAL A 416 24.40 9.49 -28.02
N THR A 417 23.51 9.83 -28.96
CA THR A 417 23.84 9.97 -30.39
C THR A 417 24.14 11.40 -30.82
N SER A 418 23.41 12.38 -30.28
CA SER A 418 23.41 13.75 -30.78
C SER A 418 24.11 14.73 -29.84
N SER A 419 23.87 14.60 -28.53
CA SER A 419 24.33 15.60 -27.56
C SER A 419 25.71 15.30 -26.99
N ARG A 420 25.99 14.03 -26.68
CA ARG A 420 27.20 13.58 -25.98
C ARG A 420 27.66 12.19 -26.47
N PRO A 421 28.06 12.04 -27.74
CA PRO A 421 28.55 10.77 -28.29
C PRO A 421 29.80 10.23 -27.57
N ALA A 422 30.56 11.08 -26.87
CA ALA A 422 31.67 10.64 -26.04
C ALA A 422 31.26 9.69 -24.90
N LEU A 423 30.01 9.75 -24.41
CA LEU A 423 29.50 8.81 -23.40
C LEU A 423 29.39 7.38 -23.93
N VAL A 424 29.09 7.22 -25.22
CA VAL A 424 29.13 5.91 -25.90
C VAL A 424 30.54 5.33 -25.80
N LEU A 425 31.56 6.15 -26.03
CA LEU A 425 32.96 5.76 -25.88
C LEU A 425 33.39 5.58 -24.41
N ALA A 426 32.62 5.98 -23.42
CA ALA A 426 32.87 5.61 -22.02
C ALA A 426 32.25 4.24 -21.69
N MET A 427 31.12 3.90 -22.32
CA MET A 427 30.39 2.65 -22.09
C MET A 427 30.90 1.47 -22.95
N ILE A 428 31.27 1.71 -24.21
CA ILE A 428 31.61 0.66 -25.19
C ILE A 428 33.02 0.08 -25.02
N PRO A 429 34.11 0.87 -24.84
CA PRO A 429 35.45 0.32 -24.75
C PRO A 429 35.62 -0.61 -23.55
N LYS A 430 34.95 -0.36 -22.42
CA LYS A 430 35.02 -1.25 -21.25
C LYS A 430 34.28 -2.59 -21.44
N LEU A 431 33.37 -2.68 -22.40
CA LEU A 431 32.68 -3.92 -22.78
C LEU A 431 33.37 -4.67 -23.95
N MET A 432 34.20 -3.97 -24.75
CA MET A 432 34.82 -4.52 -25.97
C MET A 432 36.35 -4.56 -25.96
N THR A 433 37.03 -4.06 -24.91
CA THR A 433 38.48 -4.27 -24.76
C THR A 433 38.85 -5.67 -24.28
N SER A 434 37.88 -6.50 -23.87
CA SER A 434 38.07 -7.94 -23.88
C SER A 434 38.17 -8.38 -25.34
N LYS A 435 39.40 -8.49 -25.85
CA LYS A 435 39.67 -9.29 -27.04
C LYS A 435 39.03 -10.67 -26.80
N PHE A 436 37.90 -10.91 -27.46
CA PHE A 436 37.34 -12.24 -27.65
C PHE A 436 38.38 -13.15 -28.30
#